data_AF-A0A3C0R3Q6-F1
#
_entry.id   AF-A0A3C0R3Q6-F1
#
_cell.length_a   1.000
_cell.length_b   1.000
_cell.length_c   1.000
_cell.angle_alpha   90.00
_cell.angle_beta   90.00
_cell.angle_gamma   90.00
#
_symmetry.space_group_name_H-M   'P 1'
#
loop_
_entity.id
_entity.type
_entity.pdbx_description
1 polymer ?
#
loop_
_entity_poly.entity_id
_entity_poly.type
_entity_poly.pdbx_seq_one_letter_code
_entity_poly.pdbx_strand_id
1 'polypeptide(L)'
;MTTDEQRDEQFYRDTESVAFPKLDDHQLSLLEPLAERRALKRGELVYKAGQRDLGLTIVLRGEIEAFEQRDGTEQILATAHERDFVGDVAMLQGTSALASARVTSPECEILYVPASELRRAFAELPGVSATIVNALIMRRRRLRRDPEFAGLRVLANRGAREGHQLNDFLDKNHIPHRLIEFESEQGQAVSKRLHLTSRDLPVLITPAGTPLRRPSLREVAQVVGLLRPLAFENETEIMSDLAIVGAGPAGLAAAVYAASEGLRTVVLESYAPGGQAGSSSLIENFFGFPTGVSGGDLTWLAQLQAYRFGAKFSTPAQALSIHYDGGDEYRACLQVDGCGAVLRAKSVLIATGADYRRLDAEGREPFEGMGVYYAATALEGKICRGATVIVVGSGNSAGQAAMFLS
;
A
#
# COMPACT_ATOMS: atom_id res chain seq x y z
N MET A 1 13.46 -16.72 -25.18
CA MET A 1 12.79 -15.80 -24.23
C MET A 1 11.85 -16.65 -23.40
N THR A 2 12.06 -16.72 -22.09
CA THR A 2 11.09 -17.32 -21.16
C THR A 2 9.79 -16.53 -21.24
N THR A 3 8.64 -17.21 -21.30
CA THR A 3 7.33 -16.55 -21.29
C THR A 3 7.11 -15.81 -19.96
N ASP A 4 6.18 -14.86 -19.91
CA ASP A 4 5.83 -14.17 -18.67
C ASP A 4 5.38 -15.18 -17.59
N GLU A 5 4.62 -16.20 -17.98
CA GLU A 5 4.21 -17.32 -17.12
C GLU A 5 5.41 -18.08 -16.53
N GLN A 6 6.41 -18.42 -17.34
CA GLN A 6 7.61 -19.13 -16.86
C GLN A 6 8.43 -18.26 -15.88
N ARG A 7 8.45 -16.94 -16.09
CA ARG A 7 9.11 -16.00 -15.17
C ARG A 7 8.38 -15.89 -13.85
N ASP A 8 7.05 -15.92 -13.88
CA ASP A 8 6.23 -15.89 -12.65
C ASP A 8 6.30 -17.21 -11.90
N GLU A 9 6.24 -18.36 -12.57
CA GLU A 9 6.45 -19.68 -11.93
C GLU A 9 7.82 -19.78 -11.23
N GLN A 10 8.88 -19.32 -11.91
CA GLN A 10 10.21 -19.28 -11.32
C GLN A 10 10.25 -18.34 -10.10
N PHE A 11 9.63 -17.16 -10.20
CA PHE A 11 9.53 -16.22 -9.09
C PHE A 11 8.81 -16.81 -7.88
N TYR A 12 7.68 -17.50 -8.08
CA TYR A 12 6.94 -18.13 -6.98
C TYR A 12 7.76 -19.23 -6.29
N ARG A 13 8.48 -20.05 -7.09
CA ARG A 13 9.35 -21.10 -6.56
C ARG A 13 10.51 -20.54 -5.74
N ASP A 14 11.21 -19.53 -6.27
CA ASP A 14 12.41 -18.97 -5.65
C ASP A 14 12.09 -18.17 -4.39
N THR A 15 10.85 -17.68 -4.25
CA THR A 15 10.42 -16.86 -3.12
C THR A 15 9.60 -17.62 -2.08
N GLU A 16 9.33 -18.92 -2.28
CA GLU A 16 8.50 -19.74 -1.39
C GLU A 16 8.99 -19.74 0.06
N SER A 17 10.28 -20.02 0.27
CA SER A 17 10.89 -20.07 1.60
C SER A 17 10.91 -18.71 2.30
N VAL A 18 10.94 -17.62 1.54
CA VAL A 18 10.90 -16.25 2.07
C VAL A 18 9.47 -15.84 2.38
N ALA A 19 8.49 -16.23 1.56
CA ALA A 19 7.08 -15.90 1.73
C ALA A 19 6.43 -16.72 2.84
N PHE A 20 6.83 -17.98 3.03
CA PHE A 20 6.24 -18.90 4.01
C PHE A 20 7.29 -19.54 4.92
N PRO A 21 8.06 -18.73 5.68
CA PRO A 21 8.98 -19.26 6.67
C PRO A 21 8.19 -19.77 7.88
N LYS A 22 8.68 -20.85 8.48
CA LYS A 22 8.21 -21.33 9.79
C LYS A 22 8.97 -20.63 10.91
N LEU A 23 8.28 -20.32 12.00
CA LEU A 23 8.93 -19.82 13.21
C LEU A 23 9.65 -20.96 13.93
N ASP A 24 10.87 -20.69 14.38
CA ASP A 24 11.59 -21.61 15.27
C ASP A 24 11.13 -21.48 16.73
N ASP A 25 11.58 -22.40 17.59
CA ASP A 25 11.17 -22.44 19.00
C ASP A 25 11.60 -21.18 19.76
N HIS A 26 12.73 -20.59 19.37
CA HIS A 26 13.22 -19.36 20.00
C HIS A 26 12.32 -18.17 19.63
N GLN A 27 11.99 -18.01 18.35
CA GLN A 27 11.10 -16.96 17.87
C GLN A 27 9.70 -17.08 18.50
N LEU A 28 9.16 -18.30 18.63
CA LEU A 28 7.89 -18.55 19.31
C LEU A 28 7.95 -18.13 20.78
N SER A 29 9.01 -18.52 21.51
CA SER A 29 9.18 -18.16 22.92
C SER A 29 9.27 -16.64 23.17
N LEU A 30 9.75 -15.88 22.18
CA LEU A 30 9.81 -14.42 22.24
C LEU A 30 8.45 -13.76 22.00
N LEU A 31 7.57 -14.41 21.23
CA LEU A 31 6.24 -13.88 20.90
C LEU A 31 5.17 -14.28 21.92
N GLU A 32 5.31 -15.43 22.58
CA GLU A 32 4.37 -15.94 23.58
C GLU A 32 3.99 -14.91 24.67
N PRO A 33 4.93 -14.15 25.28
CA PRO A 33 4.59 -13.16 26.31
C PRO A 33 3.75 -11.99 25.80
N LEU A 34 3.73 -11.76 24.48
CA LEU A 34 3.01 -10.68 23.81
C LEU A 34 1.70 -11.17 23.17
N ALA A 35 1.40 -12.47 23.29
CA ALA A 35 0.32 -13.13 22.58
C ALA A 35 -0.75 -13.67 23.53
N GLU A 36 -1.96 -13.80 22.99
CA GLU A 36 -3.06 -14.51 23.62
C GLU A 36 -3.23 -15.87 22.95
N ARG A 37 -3.28 -16.94 23.75
CA ARG A 37 -3.60 -18.27 23.23
C ARG A 37 -5.11 -18.40 23.02
N ARG A 38 -5.53 -18.82 21.83
CA ARG A 38 -6.94 -18.98 21.47
C ARG A 38 -7.19 -20.34 20.84
N ALA A 39 -8.34 -20.93 21.15
CA ALA A 39 -8.84 -22.13 20.48
C ALA A 39 -10.01 -21.73 19.58
N LEU A 40 -9.92 -22.11 18.31
CA LEU A 40 -10.90 -21.80 17.27
C LEU A 40 -11.41 -23.09 16.64
N LYS A 41 -12.66 -23.08 16.18
CA LYS A 41 -13.29 -24.21 15.49
C LYS A 41 -13.36 -23.98 13.98
N ARG A 42 -13.57 -25.06 13.23
CA ARG A 42 -13.83 -25.02 11.79
C ARG A 42 -14.85 -23.94 11.43
N GLY A 43 -14.52 -23.13 10.42
CA GLY A 43 -15.36 -22.07 9.89
C GLY A 43 -15.25 -20.74 10.62
N GLU A 44 -14.62 -20.69 11.80
CA GLU A 44 -14.36 -19.43 12.49
C GLU A 44 -13.36 -18.58 11.68
N LEU A 45 -13.67 -17.28 11.57
CA LEU A 45 -12.84 -16.31 10.87
C LEU A 45 -11.79 -15.76 11.82
N VAL A 46 -10.53 -15.82 11.39
CA VAL A 46 -9.40 -15.17 12.06
C VAL A 46 -9.44 -13.67 11.81
N TYR A 47 -9.68 -13.28 10.56
CA TYR A 47 -9.97 -11.91 10.14
C TYR A 47 -10.76 -11.90 8.82
N LYS A 48 -11.38 -10.76 8.54
CA LYS A 48 -12.13 -10.52 7.30
C LYS A 48 -11.41 -9.53 6.40
N ALA A 49 -11.57 -9.69 5.08
CA ALA A 49 -11.21 -8.65 4.12
C ALA A 49 -11.87 -7.32 4.51
N GLY A 50 -11.13 -6.21 4.44
CA GLY A 50 -11.58 -4.90 4.88
C GLY A 50 -11.34 -4.59 6.37
N GLN A 51 -11.02 -5.60 7.20
CA GLN A 51 -10.72 -5.37 8.63
C GLN A 51 -9.41 -4.60 8.81
N ARG A 52 -9.41 -3.63 9.73
CA ARG A 52 -8.23 -2.83 10.11
C ARG A 52 -7.62 -3.32 11.43
N ASP A 53 -6.44 -2.80 11.75
CA ASP A 53 -5.70 -3.07 12.99
C ASP A 53 -5.54 -4.57 13.26
N LEU A 54 -5.15 -5.29 12.21
CA LEU A 54 -4.89 -6.73 12.23
C LEU A 54 -3.71 -7.08 13.14
N GLY A 55 -3.92 -8.06 14.03
CA GLY A 55 -2.87 -8.72 14.80
C GLY A 55 -2.22 -9.86 14.02
N LEU A 56 -1.09 -10.36 14.52
CA LEU A 56 -0.39 -11.51 13.95
C LEU A 56 -0.98 -12.80 14.53
N THR A 57 -1.36 -13.73 13.67
CA THR A 57 -1.82 -15.05 14.09
C THR A 57 -0.74 -16.07 13.80
N ILE A 58 -0.38 -16.90 14.78
CA ILE A 58 0.58 -17.99 14.64
C ILE A 58 -0.16 -19.29 14.93
N VAL A 59 -0.03 -20.27 14.05
CA VAL A 59 -0.71 -21.56 14.20
C VAL A 59 0.13 -22.47 15.09
N LEU A 60 -0.38 -22.80 16.27
CA LEU A 60 0.22 -23.81 17.15
C LEU A 60 -0.21 -25.22 16.78
N ARG A 61 -1.45 -25.37 16.30
CA ARG A 61 -2.01 -26.65 15.84
C ARG A 61 -3.22 -26.40 14.96
N GLY A 62 -3.40 -27.22 13.93
CA GLY A 62 -4.53 -27.13 13.01
C GLY A 62 -4.18 -26.46 11.69
N GLU A 63 -5.19 -25.95 11.01
CA GLU A 63 -5.07 -25.42 9.65
C GLU A 63 -5.95 -24.19 9.45
N ILE A 64 -5.39 -23.18 8.79
CA ILE A 64 -6.06 -21.91 8.46
C ILE A 64 -5.86 -21.63 6.96
N GLU A 65 -6.93 -21.32 6.25
CA GLU A 65 -6.87 -20.88 4.85
C GLU A 65 -7.08 -19.37 4.76
N ALA A 66 -6.20 -18.70 4.02
CA ALA A 66 -6.41 -17.34 3.53
C ALA A 66 -7.08 -17.40 2.16
N PHE A 67 -8.15 -16.63 1.96
CA PHE A 67 -8.97 -16.68 0.75
C PHE A 67 -9.49 -15.31 0.34
N GLU A 68 -9.69 -15.14 -0.96
CA GLU A 68 -10.44 -14.03 -1.55
C GLU A 68 -11.79 -14.54 -2.07
N GLN A 69 -12.85 -13.73 -1.95
CA GLN A 69 -14.12 -14.00 -2.59
C GLN A 69 -14.30 -13.10 -3.81
N ARG A 70 -14.35 -13.72 -4.99
CA ARG A 70 -14.50 -13.03 -6.28
C ARG A 70 -15.77 -13.51 -6.99
N ASP A 71 -16.73 -12.60 -7.13
CA ASP A 71 -17.96 -12.83 -7.91
C ASP A 71 -18.76 -14.08 -7.47
N GLY A 72 -18.65 -14.46 -6.18
CA GLY A 72 -19.31 -15.63 -5.60
C GLY A 72 -18.44 -16.89 -5.56
N THR A 73 -17.25 -16.88 -6.18
CA THR A 73 -16.26 -17.95 -6.11
C THR A 73 -15.20 -17.62 -5.07
N GLU A 74 -14.83 -18.60 -4.25
CA GLU A 74 -13.71 -18.48 -3.33
C GLU A 74 -12.42 -18.94 -4.02
N GLN A 75 -11.37 -18.13 -3.90
CA GLN A 75 -10.03 -18.46 -4.33
C GLN A 75 -9.13 -18.56 -3.10
N ILE A 76 -8.50 -19.73 -2.92
CA ILE A 76 -7.54 -19.95 -1.83
C ILE A 76 -6.21 -19.32 -2.22
N LEU A 77 -5.69 -18.47 -1.35
CA LEU A 77 -4.44 -17.73 -1.57
C LEU A 77 -3.25 -18.41 -0.88
N ALA A 78 -3.48 -19.01 0.29
CA ALA A 78 -2.48 -19.76 1.03
C ALA A 78 -3.15 -20.61 2.13
N THR A 79 -2.49 -21.70 2.50
CA THR A 79 -2.85 -22.55 3.64
C THR A 79 -1.72 -22.49 4.66
N ALA A 80 -2.07 -22.21 5.91
CA ALA A 80 -1.14 -22.15 7.03
C ALA A 80 -1.36 -23.34 7.97
N HIS A 81 -0.26 -23.98 8.34
CA HIS A 81 -0.19 -25.11 9.26
C HIS A 81 0.66 -24.73 10.48
N GLU A 82 0.92 -25.72 11.34
CA GLU A 82 1.75 -25.56 12.53
C GLU A 82 3.09 -24.83 12.25
N ARG A 83 3.40 -23.86 13.12
CA ARG A 83 4.53 -22.90 13.05
C ARG A 83 4.44 -21.85 11.95
N ASP A 84 3.43 -21.88 11.11
CA ASP A 84 3.18 -20.80 10.15
C ASP A 84 2.49 -19.63 10.86
N PHE A 85 2.62 -18.44 10.27
CA PHE A 85 1.90 -17.26 10.70
C PHE A 85 1.08 -16.66 9.56
N VAL A 86 -0.11 -16.19 9.93
CA VAL A 86 -1.09 -15.55 9.06
C VAL A 86 -1.07 -14.05 9.32
N GLY A 87 -0.94 -13.28 8.25
CA GLY A 87 -0.85 -11.84 8.30
C GLY A 87 -0.62 -11.20 6.93
N ASP A 88 -0.76 -9.88 6.87
CA ASP A 88 -0.57 -9.06 5.68
C ASP A 88 0.26 -7.81 6.00
N VAL A 89 0.90 -7.20 4.99
CA VAL A 89 1.61 -5.92 5.15
C VAL A 89 0.70 -4.82 5.71
N ALA A 90 -0.62 -4.92 5.50
CA ALA A 90 -1.60 -4.04 6.10
C ALA A 90 -1.48 -3.93 7.63
N MET A 91 -0.99 -4.97 8.31
CA MET A 91 -0.71 -4.96 9.74
C MET A 91 0.37 -3.96 10.14
N LEU A 92 1.38 -3.76 9.28
CA LEU A 92 2.44 -2.77 9.51
C LEU A 92 1.91 -1.36 9.27
N GLN A 93 1.14 -1.18 8.20
CA GLN A 93 0.68 0.12 7.75
C GLN A 93 -0.57 0.61 8.50
N GLY A 94 -1.29 -0.29 9.17
CA GLY A 94 -2.62 -0.02 9.72
C GLY A 94 -3.70 0.13 8.65
N THR A 95 -3.45 -0.38 7.43
CA THR A 95 -4.43 -0.40 6.33
C THR A 95 -5.38 -1.59 6.47
N SER A 96 -6.33 -1.73 5.54
CA SER A 96 -7.34 -2.79 5.59
C SER A 96 -6.80 -4.12 5.03
N ALA A 97 -7.21 -5.24 5.61
CA ALA A 97 -6.93 -6.59 5.10
C ALA A 97 -7.43 -6.74 3.65
N LEU A 98 -6.63 -7.35 2.77
CA LEU A 98 -7.04 -7.62 1.39
C LEU A 98 -7.87 -8.89 1.23
N ALA A 99 -7.68 -9.85 2.13
CA ALA A 99 -8.28 -11.18 2.08
C ALA A 99 -8.88 -11.53 3.44
N SER A 100 -9.64 -12.62 3.49
CA SER A 100 -10.14 -13.21 4.74
C SER A 100 -9.30 -14.42 5.10
N ALA A 101 -9.31 -14.81 6.38
CA ALA A 101 -8.70 -16.05 6.82
C ALA A 101 -9.66 -16.82 7.73
N ARG A 102 -9.78 -18.13 7.53
CA ARG A 102 -10.67 -19.02 8.31
C ARG A 102 -9.99 -20.31 8.72
N VAL A 103 -10.47 -20.89 9.82
CA VAL A 103 -10.05 -22.21 10.26
C VAL A 103 -10.72 -23.29 9.42
N THR A 104 -9.94 -24.26 8.93
CA THR A 104 -10.43 -25.41 8.14
C THR A 104 -10.32 -26.73 8.87
N SER A 105 -9.39 -26.85 9.82
CA SER A 105 -9.31 -28.01 10.71
C SER A 105 -10.49 -28.04 11.72
N PRO A 106 -10.88 -29.22 12.25
CA PRO A 106 -11.94 -29.31 13.26
C PRO A 106 -11.67 -28.47 14.52
N GLU A 107 -10.41 -28.49 14.97
CA GLU A 107 -9.88 -27.69 16.06
C GLU A 107 -8.60 -27.00 15.60
N CYS A 108 -8.40 -25.75 16.01
CA CYS A 108 -7.20 -24.99 15.75
C CYS A 108 -6.79 -24.22 17.01
N GLU A 109 -5.51 -24.34 17.39
CA GLU A 109 -4.91 -23.55 18.45
C GLU A 109 -3.98 -22.52 17.83
N ILE A 110 -4.12 -21.27 18.26
CA ILE A 110 -3.32 -20.16 17.77
C ILE A 110 -2.70 -19.36 18.92
N LEU A 111 -1.58 -18.70 18.65
CA LEU A 111 -1.14 -17.51 19.37
C LEU A 111 -1.54 -16.29 18.55
N TYR A 112 -2.26 -15.37 19.18
CA TYR A 112 -2.66 -14.11 18.58
C TYR A 112 -1.91 -12.95 19.24
N VAL A 113 -1.05 -12.27 18.50
CA VAL A 113 -0.37 -11.05 18.94
C VAL A 113 -1.19 -9.85 18.49
N PRO A 114 -1.81 -9.07 19.39
CA PRO A 114 -2.60 -7.90 19.01
C PRO A 114 -1.77 -6.85 18.25
N ALA A 115 -2.40 -6.05 17.39
CA ALA A 115 -1.71 -5.01 16.61
C ALA A 115 -0.97 -3.96 17.48
N SER A 116 -1.44 -3.72 18.71
CA SER A 116 -0.76 -2.85 19.69
C SER A 116 0.58 -3.43 20.13
N GLU A 117 0.62 -4.72 20.43
CA GLU A 117 1.83 -5.44 20.87
C GLU A 117 2.76 -5.77 19.71
N LEU A 118 2.22 -5.99 18.51
CA LEU A 118 3.03 -6.34 17.34
C LEU A 118 4.04 -5.24 16.98
N ARG A 119 3.64 -3.96 17.09
CA ARG A 119 4.54 -2.83 16.86
C ARG A 119 5.69 -2.83 17.86
N ARG A 120 5.39 -3.11 19.13
CA ARG A 120 6.39 -3.25 20.18
C ARG A 120 7.32 -4.43 19.91
N ALA A 121 6.77 -5.58 19.52
CA ALA A 121 7.54 -6.76 19.14
C ALA A 121 8.53 -6.45 17.99
N PHE A 122 8.10 -5.71 16.96
CA PHE A 122 8.98 -5.38 15.84
C PHE A 122 10.06 -4.35 16.16
N ALA A 123 9.85 -3.51 17.18
CA ALA A 123 10.86 -2.60 17.69
C ALA A 123 11.87 -3.31 18.61
N GLU A 124 11.39 -4.20 19.49
CA GLU A 124 12.20 -4.81 20.56
C GLU A 124 12.84 -6.16 20.15
N LEU A 125 12.33 -6.84 19.11
CA LEU A 125 12.74 -8.20 18.73
C LEU A 125 13.21 -8.29 17.26
N PRO A 126 14.46 -7.88 16.93
CA PRO A 126 14.95 -7.83 15.55
C PRO A 126 14.89 -9.18 14.81
N GLY A 127 15.23 -10.28 15.49
CA GLY A 127 15.25 -11.63 14.89
C GLY A 127 13.87 -12.16 14.50
N VAL A 128 12.81 -11.72 15.18
CA VAL A 128 11.42 -12.05 14.83
C VAL A 128 10.91 -11.09 13.76
N SER A 129 11.21 -9.79 13.91
CA SER A 129 10.79 -8.75 12.99
C SER A 129 11.25 -8.99 11.55
N ALA A 130 12.53 -9.34 11.36
CA ALA A 130 13.08 -9.55 10.02
C ALA A 130 12.38 -10.68 9.26
N THR A 131 12.19 -11.84 9.90
CA THR A 131 11.52 -13.00 9.30
C THR A 131 10.09 -12.65 8.89
N ILE A 132 9.31 -12.05 9.79
CA ILE A 132 7.89 -11.75 9.54
C ILE A 132 7.76 -10.64 8.49
N VAL A 133 8.48 -9.53 8.63
CA VAL A 133 8.37 -8.39 7.70
C VAL A 133 8.77 -8.81 6.28
N ASN A 134 9.87 -9.55 6.12
CA ASN A 134 10.30 -10.02 4.80
C ASN A 134 9.25 -10.96 4.16
N ALA A 135 8.66 -11.85 4.96
CA ALA A 135 7.59 -12.72 4.49
C ALA A 135 6.36 -11.94 4.04
N LEU A 136 5.91 -10.96 4.83
CA LEU A 136 4.77 -10.13 4.48
C LEU A 136 5.03 -9.34 3.18
N ILE A 137 6.23 -8.77 3.02
CA ILE A 137 6.62 -8.06 1.79
C ILE A 137 6.60 -9.03 0.59
N MET A 138 7.16 -10.24 0.73
CA MET A 138 7.14 -11.22 -0.36
C MET A 138 5.73 -11.69 -0.69
N ARG A 139 4.87 -11.94 0.31
CA ARG A 139 3.45 -12.26 0.09
C ARG A 139 2.73 -11.16 -0.68
N ARG A 140 2.95 -9.89 -0.34
CA ARG A 140 2.39 -8.74 -1.10
C ARG A 140 2.92 -8.69 -2.53
N ARG A 141 4.21 -8.99 -2.75
CA ARG A 141 4.80 -9.06 -4.11
C ARG A 141 4.19 -10.20 -4.93
N ARG A 142 3.97 -11.37 -4.32
CA ARG A 142 3.29 -12.52 -4.92
C ARG A 142 1.86 -12.18 -5.32
N LEU A 143 1.06 -11.61 -4.40
CA LEU A 143 -0.32 -11.19 -4.70
C LEU A 143 -0.41 -10.17 -5.85
N ARG A 144 0.54 -9.24 -5.97
CA ARG A 144 0.56 -8.29 -7.11
C ARG A 144 0.85 -8.94 -8.45
N ARG A 145 1.50 -10.10 -8.47
CA ARG A 145 1.78 -10.89 -9.68
C ARG A 145 0.73 -11.94 -9.95
N ASP A 146 -0.19 -12.17 -9.03
CA ASP A 146 -1.20 -13.23 -9.15
C ASP A 146 -2.27 -12.81 -10.18
N PRO A 147 -2.35 -13.52 -11.33
CA PRO A 147 -3.31 -13.21 -12.41
C PRO A 147 -4.72 -13.68 -12.09
N GLU A 148 -4.97 -14.33 -10.96
CA GLU A 148 -6.28 -14.73 -10.47
C GLU A 148 -6.80 -13.82 -9.34
N PHE A 149 -5.90 -13.33 -8.47
CA PHE A 149 -6.21 -12.37 -7.40
C PHE A 149 -6.81 -11.07 -7.93
N ALA A 150 -8.08 -10.80 -7.62
CA ALA A 150 -8.78 -9.63 -8.14
C ALA A 150 -8.74 -8.44 -7.19
N GLY A 151 -8.75 -8.68 -5.88
CA GLY A 151 -8.87 -7.70 -4.82
C GLY A 151 -9.87 -6.58 -5.13
N LEU A 152 -9.36 -5.36 -5.07
CA LEU A 152 -10.06 -4.16 -5.53
C LEU A 152 -10.13 -4.13 -7.04
N ARG A 153 -11.28 -3.73 -7.60
CA ARG A 153 -11.43 -3.55 -9.05
C ARG A 153 -11.86 -2.14 -9.37
N VAL A 154 -11.21 -1.51 -10.34
CA VAL A 154 -11.60 -0.24 -10.93
C VAL A 154 -12.28 -0.55 -12.25
N LEU A 155 -13.57 -0.28 -12.36
CA LEU A 155 -14.32 -0.38 -13.61
C LEU A 155 -14.38 1.01 -14.25
N ALA A 156 -13.84 1.16 -15.45
CA ALA A 156 -13.79 2.46 -16.14
C ALA A 156 -13.87 2.31 -17.66
N ASN A 157 -14.23 3.39 -18.35
CA ASN A 157 -14.09 3.46 -19.80
C ASN A 157 -12.61 3.43 -20.17
N ARG A 158 -12.29 2.81 -21.32
CA ARG A 158 -10.94 2.82 -21.86
C ARG A 158 -10.49 4.27 -22.07
N GLY A 159 -9.30 4.60 -21.58
CA GLY A 159 -8.72 5.93 -21.78
C GLY A 159 -9.31 7.03 -20.88
N ALA A 160 -10.31 6.75 -20.04
CA ALA A 160 -10.95 7.80 -19.25
C ALA A 160 -10.04 8.30 -18.12
N ARG A 161 -9.86 9.63 -18.04
CA ARG A 161 -9.00 10.31 -17.08
C ARG A 161 -9.27 9.91 -15.64
N GLU A 162 -10.53 9.88 -15.22
CA GLU A 162 -10.91 9.56 -13.84
C GLU A 162 -10.61 8.09 -13.51
N GLY A 163 -10.79 7.17 -14.48
CA GLY A 163 -10.40 5.77 -14.34
C GLY A 163 -8.89 5.61 -14.17
N HIS A 164 -8.11 6.32 -14.99
CA HIS A 164 -6.66 6.38 -14.87
C HIS A 164 -6.21 6.96 -13.52
N GLN A 165 -6.89 7.99 -13.02
CA GLN A 165 -6.57 8.61 -11.74
C GLN A 165 -6.75 7.62 -10.57
N LEU A 166 -7.85 6.86 -10.55
CA LEU A 166 -8.06 5.84 -9.51
C LEU A 166 -7.01 4.72 -9.59
N ASN A 167 -6.71 4.26 -10.81
CA ASN A 167 -5.71 3.23 -11.03
C ASN A 167 -4.31 3.69 -10.58
N ASP A 168 -3.87 4.87 -11.04
CA ASP A 168 -2.57 5.45 -10.66
C ASP A 168 -2.45 5.69 -9.16
N PHE A 169 -3.52 6.17 -8.51
CA PHE A 169 -3.53 6.37 -7.06
C PHE A 169 -3.35 5.06 -6.28
N LEU A 170 -4.06 3.99 -6.67
CA LEU A 170 -3.94 2.68 -6.04
C LEU A 170 -2.57 2.04 -6.33
N ASP A 171 -2.07 2.16 -7.55
CA ASP A 171 -0.76 1.63 -7.96
C ASP A 171 0.37 2.29 -7.15
N LYS A 172 0.38 3.62 -7.06
CA LYS A 172 1.41 4.37 -6.32
C LYS A 172 1.33 4.19 -4.82
N ASN A 173 0.15 3.87 -4.26
CA ASN A 173 0.01 3.48 -2.86
C ASN A 173 0.23 1.97 -2.63
N HIS A 174 0.69 1.24 -3.65
CA HIS A 174 0.99 -0.19 -3.59
C HIS A 174 -0.20 -1.06 -3.16
N ILE A 175 -1.41 -0.64 -3.51
CA ILE A 175 -2.65 -1.37 -3.26
C ILE A 175 -2.92 -2.32 -4.43
N PRO A 176 -2.90 -3.64 -4.22
CA PRO A 176 -3.24 -4.61 -5.26
C PRO A 176 -4.67 -4.42 -5.76
N HIS A 177 -4.83 -4.23 -7.07
CA HIS A 177 -6.11 -3.99 -7.71
C HIS A 177 -6.08 -4.37 -9.20
N ARG A 178 -7.25 -4.40 -9.84
CA ARG A 178 -7.39 -4.58 -11.29
C ARG A 178 -8.20 -3.48 -11.94
N LEU A 179 -7.71 -2.98 -13.08
CA LEU A 179 -8.50 -2.18 -13.99
C LEU A 179 -9.29 -3.10 -14.94
N ILE A 180 -10.61 -2.88 -15.00
CA ILE A 180 -11.53 -3.59 -15.88
C ILE A 180 -12.12 -2.54 -16.83
N GLU A 181 -11.95 -2.75 -18.13
CA GLU A 181 -12.58 -1.90 -19.13
C GLU A 181 -14.09 -2.17 -19.17
N PHE A 182 -14.89 -1.12 -19.10
CA PHE A 182 -16.35 -1.21 -19.06
C PHE A 182 -16.94 -1.99 -20.24
N GLU A 183 -16.39 -1.81 -21.44
CA GLU A 183 -16.86 -2.46 -22.67
C GLU A 183 -16.34 -3.90 -22.87
N SER A 184 -15.39 -4.35 -22.04
CA SER A 184 -14.91 -5.73 -22.11
C SER A 184 -15.98 -6.74 -21.67
N GLU A 185 -15.84 -8.00 -22.08
CA GLU A 185 -16.75 -9.08 -21.65
C GLU A 185 -16.88 -9.16 -20.12
N GLN A 186 -15.74 -9.05 -19.42
CA GLN A 186 -15.70 -9.00 -17.96
C GLN A 186 -16.39 -7.74 -17.41
N GLY A 187 -16.16 -6.57 -18.03
CA GLY A 187 -16.79 -5.31 -17.65
C GLY A 187 -18.31 -5.36 -17.79
N GLN A 188 -18.83 -5.93 -18.88
CA GLN A 188 -20.25 -6.12 -19.11
C GLN A 188 -20.88 -7.11 -18.12
N ALA A 189 -20.20 -8.22 -17.83
CA ALA A 189 -20.67 -9.20 -16.84
C ALA A 189 -20.79 -8.59 -15.44
N VAL A 190 -19.76 -7.87 -15.00
CA VAL A 190 -19.75 -7.18 -13.70
C VAL A 190 -20.80 -6.06 -13.66
N SER A 191 -20.93 -5.29 -14.73
CA SER A 191 -21.91 -4.19 -14.82
C SER A 191 -23.35 -4.70 -14.73
N LYS A 192 -23.66 -5.80 -15.44
CA LYS A 192 -24.97 -6.44 -15.36
C LYS A 192 -25.28 -6.97 -13.96
N ARG A 193 -24.30 -7.60 -13.32
CA ARG A 193 -24.43 -8.17 -11.96
C ARG A 193 -24.63 -7.10 -10.88
N LEU A 194 -23.98 -5.95 -11.02
CA LEU A 194 -24.01 -4.86 -10.04
C LEU A 194 -24.95 -3.70 -10.43
N HIS A 195 -25.72 -3.85 -11.50
CA HIS A 195 -26.62 -2.83 -12.05
C HIS A 195 -25.91 -1.49 -12.27
N LEU A 196 -24.77 -1.54 -12.98
CA LEU A 196 -23.96 -0.37 -13.33
C LEU A 196 -24.17 0.02 -14.79
N THR A 197 -24.13 1.32 -15.04
CA THR A 197 -24.23 1.95 -16.35
C THR A 197 -23.01 2.84 -16.61
N SER A 198 -22.85 3.32 -17.84
CA SER A 198 -21.77 4.27 -18.18
C SER A 198 -21.83 5.57 -17.37
N ARG A 199 -22.98 5.93 -16.80
CA ARG A 199 -23.16 7.13 -15.95
C ARG A 199 -22.58 6.96 -14.55
N ASP A 200 -22.31 5.72 -14.14
CA ASP A 200 -21.78 5.39 -12.81
C ASP A 200 -20.25 5.41 -12.77
N LEU A 201 -19.59 5.49 -13.94
CA LEU A 201 -18.15 5.33 -14.09
C LEU A 201 -17.36 6.59 -13.69
N PRO A 202 -16.13 6.44 -13.16
CA PRO A 202 -15.51 5.16 -12.79
C PRO A 202 -16.13 4.57 -11.52
N VAL A 203 -16.09 3.24 -11.37
CA VAL A 203 -16.59 2.53 -10.19
C VAL A 203 -15.44 1.80 -9.51
N LEU A 204 -15.30 1.98 -8.20
CA LEU A 204 -14.44 1.12 -7.37
C LEU A 204 -15.29 0.00 -6.79
N ILE A 205 -14.92 -1.25 -7.04
CA ILE A 205 -15.56 -2.44 -6.48
C ILE A 205 -14.64 -2.98 -5.38
N THR A 206 -15.14 -2.98 -4.16
CA THR A 206 -14.40 -3.47 -2.98
C THR A 206 -14.17 -5.00 -3.06
N PRO A 207 -13.24 -5.55 -2.26
CA PRO A 207 -13.09 -7.01 -2.14
C PRO A 207 -14.38 -7.72 -1.72
N ALA A 208 -15.24 -7.06 -0.93
CA ALA A 208 -16.56 -7.57 -0.56
C ALA A 208 -17.60 -7.52 -1.71
N GLY A 209 -17.23 -6.97 -2.87
CA GLY A 209 -18.11 -6.83 -4.04
C GLY A 209 -19.02 -5.60 -4.04
N THR A 210 -18.93 -4.74 -3.02
CA THR A 210 -19.71 -3.49 -2.96
C THR A 210 -19.16 -2.45 -3.94
N PRO A 211 -20.01 -1.85 -4.81
CA PRO A 211 -19.58 -0.79 -5.74
C PRO A 211 -19.68 0.60 -5.10
N LEU A 212 -18.63 1.40 -5.27
CA LEU A 212 -18.61 2.85 -5.05
C LEU A 212 -18.60 3.54 -6.41
N ARG A 213 -19.64 4.32 -6.70
CA ARG A 213 -19.85 4.99 -7.99
C ARG A 213 -19.22 6.38 -7.98
N ARG A 214 -18.40 6.69 -8.98
CA ARG A 214 -17.65 7.96 -9.09
C ARG A 214 -16.96 8.39 -7.79
N PRO A 215 -16.19 7.49 -7.13
CA PRO A 215 -15.59 7.81 -5.85
C PRO A 215 -14.51 8.88 -6.02
N SER A 216 -14.45 9.79 -5.05
CA SER A 216 -13.29 10.65 -4.84
C SER A 216 -12.08 9.83 -4.37
N LEU A 217 -10.87 10.35 -4.57
CA LEU A 217 -9.64 9.72 -4.04
C LEU A 217 -9.68 9.54 -2.52
N ARG A 218 -10.36 10.45 -1.81
CA ARG A 218 -10.54 10.38 -0.37
C ARG A 218 -11.41 9.19 0.04
N GLU A 219 -12.52 8.96 -0.65
CA GLU A 219 -13.37 7.78 -0.42
C GLU A 219 -12.63 6.49 -0.76
N VAL A 220 -11.85 6.46 -1.85
CA VAL A 220 -10.99 5.32 -2.17
C VAL A 220 -10.00 5.06 -1.03
N ALA A 221 -9.29 6.08 -0.56
CA ALA A 221 -8.34 5.99 0.54
C ALA A 221 -8.98 5.49 1.85
N GLN A 222 -10.22 5.88 2.14
CA GLN A 222 -10.98 5.37 3.28
C GLN A 222 -11.28 3.87 3.13
N VAL A 223 -11.75 3.42 1.96
CA VAL A 223 -12.03 2.00 1.71
C VAL A 223 -10.78 1.15 1.88
N VAL A 224 -9.65 1.58 1.32
CA VAL A 224 -8.41 0.78 1.33
C VAL A 224 -7.61 0.93 2.63
N GLY A 225 -8.05 1.82 3.54
CA GLY A 225 -7.42 2.01 4.85
C GLY A 225 -6.21 2.93 4.86
N LEU A 226 -5.93 3.67 3.78
CA LEU A 226 -4.86 4.67 3.71
C LEU A 226 -5.19 5.93 4.52
N LEU A 227 -6.47 6.27 4.60
CA LEU A 227 -6.94 7.40 5.39
C LEU A 227 -7.05 6.97 6.86
N ARG A 228 -5.90 7.00 7.55
CA ARG A 228 -5.83 6.78 8.98
C ARG A 228 -6.31 8.06 9.68
N PRO A 229 -7.36 7.99 10.53
CA PRO A 229 -7.75 9.14 11.33
C PRO A 229 -6.54 9.58 12.16
N LEU A 230 -6.10 10.82 11.96
CA LEU A 230 -5.04 11.39 12.79
C LEU A 230 -5.56 11.74 14.19
N ALA A 231 -6.87 11.98 14.29
CA ALA A 231 -7.64 12.28 15.50
C ALA A 231 -8.82 11.32 15.64
N PHE A 232 -9.22 11.03 16.89
CA PHE A 232 -10.49 10.34 17.20
C PHE A 232 -11.67 11.31 17.19
N GLU A 233 -12.92 10.80 17.17
CA GLU A 233 -14.16 11.58 16.93
C GLU A 233 -14.43 12.76 17.89
N ASN A 234 -13.64 12.94 18.95
CA ASN A 234 -13.74 14.06 19.89
C ASN A 234 -12.44 14.86 20.06
N GLU A 235 -11.39 14.55 19.31
CA GLU A 235 -10.11 15.25 19.40
C GLU A 235 -10.10 16.46 18.47
N THR A 236 -9.90 17.65 19.04
CA THR A 236 -9.75 18.91 18.28
C THR A 236 -8.31 19.18 17.87
N GLU A 237 -7.35 18.50 18.51
CA GLU A 237 -5.91 18.70 18.28
C GLU A 237 -5.18 17.36 18.23
N ILE A 238 -4.19 17.26 17.35
CA ILE A 238 -3.31 16.10 17.18
C ILE A 238 -1.91 16.53 17.59
N MET A 239 -1.33 15.86 18.58
CA MET A 239 -0.01 16.24 19.12
C MET A 239 1.10 15.37 18.53
N SER A 240 2.14 16.00 18.00
CA SER A 240 3.28 15.33 17.36
C SER A 240 4.60 15.99 17.76
N ASP A 241 5.67 15.20 17.92
CA ASP A 241 7.00 15.77 18.12
C ASP A 241 7.57 16.32 16.80
N LEU A 242 7.30 15.62 15.69
CA LEU A 242 7.71 16.01 14.34
C LEU A 242 6.58 15.76 13.33
N ALA A 243 6.09 16.85 12.74
CA ALA A 243 5.25 16.78 11.54
C ALA A 243 6.14 16.88 10.28
N ILE A 244 5.94 15.97 9.33
CA ILE A 244 6.64 15.94 8.05
C ILE A 244 5.61 16.19 6.95
N VAL A 245 5.84 17.22 6.12
CA VAL A 245 4.97 17.58 5.00
C VAL A 245 5.62 17.11 3.70
N GLY A 246 5.07 16.04 3.11
CA GLY A 246 5.57 15.37 1.92
C GLY A 246 6.28 14.06 2.24
N ALA A 247 5.89 12.97 1.58
CA ALA A 247 6.46 11.63 1.73
C ALA A 247 7.32 11.21 0.53
N GLY A 248 8.06 12.14 -0.06
CA GLY A 248 9.18 11.82 -0.97
C GLY A 248 10.40 11.26 -0.23
N PRO A 249 11.54 11.04 -0.90
CA PRO A 249 12.75 10.47 -0.28
C PRO A 249 13.21 11.23 0.98
N ALA A 250 13.19 12.56 0.96
CA ALA A 250 13.56 13.38 2.11
C ALA A 250 12.62 13.16 3.31
N GLY A 251 11.31 13.17 3.07
CA GLY A 251 10.31 12.95 4.11
C GLY A 251 10.31 11.52 4.65
N LEU A 252 10.46 10.51 3.77
CA LEU A 252 10.57 9.11 4.16
C LEU A 252 11.83 8.85 4.99
N ALA A 253 12.99 9.37 4.58
CA ALA A 253 14.21 9.26 5.36
C ALA A 253 14.03 9.89 6.74
N ALA A 254 13.50 11.12 6.81
CA ALA A 254 13.24 11.77 8.08
C ALA A 254 12.24 11.00 8.95
N ALA A 255 11.21 10.40 8.36
CA ALA A 255 10.23 9.59 9.08
C ALA A 255 10.87 8.33 9.70
N VAL A 256 11.76 7.65 8.96
CA VAL A 256 12.51 6.51 9.49
C VAL A 256 13.36 6.92 10.69
N TYR A 257 14.18 7.95 10.55
CA TYR A 257 15.10 8.39 11.61
C TYR A 257 14.35 8.95 12.83
N ALA A 258 13.31 9.75 12.63
CA ALA A 258 12.55 10.31 13.74
C ALA A 258 11.81 9.21 14.53
N ALA A 259 11.14 8.29 13.83
CA ALA A 259 10.40 7.22 14.48
C ALA A 259 11.32 6.20 15.16
N SER A 260 12.51 5.91 14.60
CA SER A 260 13.47 5.00 15.25
C SER A 260 14.01 5.55 16.57
N GLU A 261 14.07 6.87 16.71
CA GLU A 261 14.44 7.56 17.96
C GLU A 261 13.23 7.78 18.90
N GLY A 262 12.08 7.17 18.60
CA GLY A 262 10.89 7.18 19.46
C GLY A 262 10.05 8.47 19.41
N LEU A 263 10.30 9.36 18.44
CA LEU A 263 9.49 10.56 18.26
C LEU A 263 8.08 10.21 17.78
N ARG A 264 7.07 10.93 18.28
CA ARG A 264 5.71 10.86 17.74
C ARG A 264 5.66 11.56 16.38
N THR A 265 6.00 10.83 15.32
CA THR A 265 6.10 11.37 13.96
C THR A 265 4.78 11.23 13.18
N VAL A 266 4.32 12.34 12.61
CA VAL A 266 3.18 12.38 11.67
C VAL A 266 3.68 12.80 10.29
N VAL A 267 3.35 12.03 9.26
CA VAL A 267 3.71 12.31 7.86
C VAL A 267 2.44 12.60 7.08
N LEU A 268 2.38 13.78 6.47
CA LEU A 268 1.29 14.23 5.61
C LEU A 268 1.71 14.07 4.15
N GLU A 269 0.94 13.30 3.38
CA GLU A 269 1.21 13.08 1.96
C GLU A 269 -0.06 13.30 1.15
N SER A 270 -0.03 14.24 0.19
CA SER A 270 -1.19 14.66 -0.59
C SER A 270 -1.69 13.62 -1.59
N TYR A 271 -0.86 12.67 -2.01
CA TYR A 271 -1.22 11.72 -3.06
C TYR A 271 -0.75 10.29 -2.78
N ALA A 272 0.56 10.06 -2.77
CA ALA A 272 1.13 8.74 -2.54
C ALA A 272 2.60 8.86 -2.08
N PRO A 273 3.03 8.07 -1.09
CA PRO A 273 4.42 8.05 -0.67
C PRO A 273 5.37 7.60 -1.79
N GLY A 274 6.54 8.22 -1.81
CA GLY A 274 7.63 7.97 -2.76
C GLY A 274 8.04 9.20 -3.58
N GLY A 275 7.15 10.19 -3.70
CA GLY A 275 7.41 11.41 -4.46
C GLY A 275 7.91 11.11 -5.88
N GLN A 276 8.79 11.95 -6.42
CA GLN A 276 9.34 11.77 -7.77
C GLN A 276 10.23 10.52 -7.91
N ALA A 277 10.92 10.10 -6.85
CA ALA A 277 11.79 8.94 -6.91
C ALA A 277 10.97 7.66 -7.07
N GLY A 278 9.79 7.57 -6.44
CA GLY A 278 8.91 6.41 -6.52
C GLY A 278 8.48 6.03 -7.95
N SER A 279 8.49 7.00 -8.88
CA SER A 279 8.19 6.76 -10.30
C SER A 279 9.40 6.39 -11.16
N SER A 280 10.60 6.29 -10.59
CA SER A 280 11.79 5.87 -11.33
C SER A 280 11.82 4.35 -11.51
N SER A 281 12.01 3.88 -12.74
CA SER A 281 12.16 2.46 -13.05
C SER A 281 13.43 1.86 -12.43
N LEU A 282 14.54 2.61 -12.47
CA LEU A 282 15.82 2.23 -11.89
C LEU A 282 16.63 3.47 -11.47
N ILE A 283 17.09 3.46 -10.22
CA ILE A 283 17.98 4.47 -9.63
C ILE A 283 19.35 3.82 -9.43
N GLU A 284 20.33 4.19 -10.27
CA GLU A 284 21.70 3.65 -10.22
C GLU A 284 22.66 4.49 -9.37
N ASN A 285 22.23 5.68 -8.94
CA ASN A 285 23.04 6.64 -8.20
C ASN A 285 22.62 6.77 -6.72
N PHE A 286 21.97 5.74 -6.15
CA PHE A 286 21.68 5.67 -4.72
C PHE A 286 22.72 4.80 -4.02
N PHE A 287 23.45 5.37 -3.07
CA PHE A 287 24.51 4.65 -2.35
C PHE A 287 23.97 3.40 -1.64
N GLY A 288 24.81 2.37 -1.52
CA GLY A 288 24.43 1.08 -0.95
C GLY A 288 23.76 0.11 -1.94
N PHE A 289 23.40 0.57 -3.16
CA PHE A 289 22.83 -0.27 -4.22
C PHE A 289 23.75 -0.25 -5.45
N PRO A 290 24.82 -1.07 -5.49
CA PRO A 290 25.84 -1.01 -6.54
C PRO A 290 25.32 -1.35 -7.94
N THR A 291 24.19 -2.07 -8.03
CA THR A 291 23.51 -2.40 -9.29
C THR A 291 22.20 -1.62 -9.49
N GLY A 292 22.01 -0.57 -8.69
CA GLY A 292 20.79 0.21 -8.63
C GLY A 292 19.62 -0.48 -7.92
N VAL A 293 18.53 0.27 -7.76
CA VAL A 293 17.27 -0.16 -7.13
C VAL A 293 16.09 0.51 -7.83
N SER A 294 14.95 -0.17 -7.92
CA SER A 294 13.73 0.49 -8.41
C SER A 294 13.31 1.59 -7.45
N GLY A 295 12.91 2.74 -7.98
CA GLY A 295 12.46 3.87 -7.17
C GLY A 295 11.25 3.52 -6.31
N GLY A 296 10.28 2.79 -6.88
CA GLY A 296 9.11 2.31 -6.15
C GLY A 296 9.47 1.35 -5.02
N ASP A 297 10.40 0.42 -5.23
CA ASP A 297 10.87 -0.48 -4.16
C ASP A 297 11.63 0.28 -3.07
N LEU A 298 12.51 1.21 -3.45
CA LEU A 298 13.27 2.04 -2.51
C LEU A 298 12.34 2.79 -1.56
N THR A 299 11.34 3.47 -2.10
CA THR A 299 10.42 4.29 -1.31
C THR A 299 9.41 3.45 -0.54
N TRP A 300 8.95 2.35 -1.11
CA TRP A 300 8.05 1.40 -0.43
C TRP A 300 8.69 0.80 0.82
N LEU A 301 9.92 0.30 0.68
CA LEU A 301 10.65 -0.30 1.80
C LEU A 301 10.95 0.75 2.89
N ALA A 302 11.31 1.98 2.51
CA ALA A 302 11.49 3.07 3.46
C ALA A 302 10.18 3.40 4.21
N GLN A 303 9.04 3.40 3.50
CA GLN A 303 7.73 3.61 4.12
C GLN A 303 7.41 2.50 5.13
N LEU A 304 7.60 1.23 4.77
CA LEU A 304 7.38 0.10 5.68
C LEU A 304 8.29 0.15 6.90
N GLN A 305 9.53 0.59 6.72
CA GLN A 305 10.47 0.79 7.82
C GLN A 305 9.98 1.89 8.78
N ALA A 306 9.52 3.03 8.26
CA ALA A 306 8.97 4.11 9.06
C ALA A 306 7.72 3.66 9.84
N TYR A 307 6.80 2.92 9.21
CA TYR A 307 5.64 2.33 9.88
C TYR A 307 6.02 1.36 10.99
N ARG A 308 7.00 0.49 10.74
CA ARG A 308 7.52 -0.46 11.73
C ARG A 308 8.05 0.26 12.97
N PHE A 309 8.66 1.42 12.81
CA PHE A 309 9.12 2.27 13.91
C PHE A 309 8.02 3.15 14.52
N GLY A 310 6.80 3.12 13.99
CA GLY A 310 5.64 3.79 14.57
C GLY A 310 5.29 5.14 13.97
N ALA A 311 5.93 5.56 12.86
CA ALA A 311 5.51 6.75 12.12
C ALA A 311 4.05 6.60 11.65
N LYS A 312 3.27 7.67 11.80
CA LYS A 312 1.88 7.72 11.33
C LYS A 312 1.81 8.48 10.02
N PHE A 313 1.43 7.80 8.95
CA PHE A 313 1.14 8.44 7.66
C PHE A 313 -0.35 8.70 7.54
N SER A 314 -0.70 9.79 6.87
CA SER A 314 -2.05 10.03 6.37
C SER A 314 -1.98 10.31 4.87
N THR A 315 -2.75 9.56 4.08
CA THR A 315 -2.74 9.66 2.62
C THR A 315 -4.14 9.40 2.05
N PRO A 316 -4.69 10.29 1.21
CA PRO A 316 -4.20 11.63 0.89
C PRO A 316 -4.48 12.60 2.05
N ALA A 317 -3.49 13.41 2.42
CA ALA A 317 -3.59 14.46 3.41
C ALA A 317 -2.66 15.62 3.03
N GLN A 318 -3.24 16.65 2.41
CA GLN A 318 -2.51 17.87 2.07
C GLN A 318 -2.44 18.81 3.29
N ALA A 319 -1.26 19.34 3.59
CA ALA A 319 -1.14 20.46 4.52
C ALA A 319 -1.57 21.76 3.80
N LEU A 320 -2.58 22.44 4.33
CA LEU A 320 -3.18 23.63 3.74
C LEU A 320 -2.51 24.92 4.24
N SER A 321 -2.13 24.96 5.51
CA SER A 321 -1.42 26.08 6.10
C SER A 321 -0.54 25.63 7.26
N ILE A 322 0.45 26.45 7.59
CA ILE A 322 1.30 26.30 8.77
C ILE A 322 1.33 27.65 9.48
N HIS A 323 0.99 27.66 10.76
CA HIS A 323 1.15 28.80 11.65
C HIS A 323 2.15 28.46 12.74
N TYR A 324 3.05 29.40 13.05
CA TYR A 324 4.05 29.24 14.09
C TYR A 324 3.77 30.20 15.24
N ASP A 325 3.62 29.66 16.44
CA ASP A 325 3.44 30.37 17.69
C ASP A 325 4.59 30.03 18.64
N GLY A 326 5.52 30.98 18.85
CA GLY A 326 6.73 30.76 19.64
C GLY A 326 6.51 30.65 21.15
N GLY A 327 5.29 30.82 21.65
CA GLY A 327 4.97 30.79 23.07
C GLY A 327 4.70 29.41 23.68
N ASP A 328 4.62 28.35 22.87
CA ASP A 328 4.22 26.99 23.27
C ASP A 328 5.27 25.94 22.87
N GLU A 329 5.34 24.81 23.58
CA GLU A 329 6.16 23.65 23.21
C GLU A 329 5.75 23.10 21.84
N TYR A 330 4.44 23.07 21.56
CA TYR A 330 3.87 22.65 20.28
C TYR A 330 3.58 23.86 19.38
N ARG A 331 4.66 24.58 19.08
CA ARG A 331 4.70 25.84 18.36
C ARG A 331 4.16 25.84 16.93
N ALA A 332 4.05 24.70 16.24
CA ALA A 332 3.56 24.67 14.86
C ALA A 332 2.15 24.09 14.78
N CYS A 333 1.23 24.84 14.16
CA CYS A 333 -0.15 24.43 13.93
C CYS A 333 -0.38 24.26 12.42
N LEU A 334 -0.76 23.07 11.99
CA LEU A 334 -1.03 22.74 10.60
C LEU A 334 -2.52 22.42 10.40
N GLN A 335 -3.10 23.06 9.39
CA GLN A 335 -4.41 22.67 8.87
C GLN A 335 -4.23 21.58 7.82
N VAL A 336 -4.99 20.50 7.92
CA VAL A 336 -4.87 19.32 7.05
C VAL A 336 -6.18 19.09 6.32
N ASP A 337 -6.10 18.87 5.00
CA ASP A 337 -7.28 18.71 4.17
C ASP A 337 -8.18 17.54 4.62
N GLY A 338 -9.47 17.87 4.79
CA GLY A 338 -10.52 17.00 5.31
C GLY A 338 -10.32 16.51 6.75
N CYS A 339 -9.43 17.12 7.54
CA CYS A 339 -9.30 16.87 8.97
C CYS A 339 -9.93 18.03 9.76
N GLY A 340 -10.84 17.72 10.68
CA GLY A 340 -11.43 18.73 11.57
C GLY A 340 -10.52 19.14 12.74
N ALA A 341 -9.48 18.36 13.01
CA ALA A 341 -8.51 18.60 14.06
C ALA A 341 -7.28 19.35 13.53
N VAL A 342 -6.69 20.20 14.36
CA VAL A 342 -5.43 20.89 14.05
C VAL A 342 -4.25 20.01 14.43
N LEU A 343 -3.31 19.81 13.52
CA LEU A 343 -2.06 19.12 13.83
C LEU A 343 -1.09 20.10 14.49
N ARG A 344 -0.79 19.85 15.77
CA ARG A 344 0.18 20.59 16.57
C ARG A 344 1.48 19.82 16.65
N ALA A 345 2.59 20.48 16.32
CA ALA A 345 3.91 19.87 16.28
C ALA A 345 4.96 20.71 17.00
N LYS A 346 5.90 20.04 17.69
CA LYS A 346 7.08 20.72 18.25
C LYS A 346 8.02 21.20 17.14
N SER A 347 8.13 20.43 16.06
CA SER A 347 8.91 20.79 14.87
C SER A 347 8.21 20.36 13.60
N VAL A 348 8.46 21.06 12.49
CA VAL A 348 7.95 20.73 11.17
C VAL A 348 9.10 20.60 10.18
N LEU A 349 9.10 19.52 9.41
CA LEU A 349 9.96 19.35 8.25
C LEU A 349 9.13 19.50 6.98
N ILE A 350 9.46 20.49 6.15
CA ILE A 350 8.85 20.68 4.83
C ILE A 350 9.69 19.91 3.81
N ALA A 351 9.13 18.83 3.27
CA ALA A 351 9.75 17.92 2.32
C ALA A 351 8.86 17.71 1.08
N THR A 352 8.20 18.77 0.62
CA THR A 352 7.17 18.75 -0.43
C THR A 352 7.69 18.51 -1.84
N GLY A 353 9.00 18.49 -2.05
CA GLY A 353 9.61 18.31 -3.36
C GLY A 353 9.26 19.45 -4.33
N ALA A 354 9.10 19.11 -5.60
CA ALA A 354 8.76 20.04 -6.67
C ALA A 354 7.92 19.35 -7.75
N ASP A 355 7.21 20.13 -8.56
CA ASP A 355 6.51 19.64 -9.75
C ASP A 355 7.38 19.75 -11.00
N TYR A 356 7.27 18.77 -11.90
CA TYR A 356 7.91 18.83 -13.20
C TYR A 356 7.31 19.96 -14.05
N ARG A 357 8.17 20.64 -14.79
CA ARG A 357 7.74 21.60 -15.82
C ARG A 357 6.85 20.86 -16.82
N ARG A 358 5.67 21.41 -17.04
CA ARG A 358 4.76 20.93 -18.07
C ARG A 358 5.28 21.36 -19.45
N LEU A 359 4.99 20.55 -20.47
CA LEU A 359 5.30 20.93 -21.86
C LEU A 359 4.51 22.21 -22.17
N ASP A 360 5.15 23.24 -22.70
CA ASP A 360 4.42 24.44 -23.13
C ASP A 360 3.86 24.21 -24.53
N ALA A 361 2.67 23.62 -24.59
CA ALA A 361 1.97 23.30 -25.83
C ALA A 361 0.49 23.62 -25.70
N GLU A 362 -0.04 24.31 -26.70
CA GLU A 362 -1.45 24.68 -26.78
C GLU A 362 -2.34 23.42 -26.81
N GLY A 363 -3.38 23.41 -25.97
CA GLY A 363 -4.36 22.32 -25.95
C GLY A 363 -3.85 21.01 -25.35
N ARG A 364 -2.76 21.02 -24.58
CA ARG A 364 -2.20 19.81 -23.94
C ARG A 364 -3.03 19.31 -22.75
N GLU A 365 -3.71 20.20 -22.04
CA GLU A 365 -4.36 19.93 -20.75
C GLU A 365 -5.39 18.79 -20.85
N PRO A 366 -6.22 18.71 -21.91
CA PRO A 366 -7.13 17.58 -22.11
C PRO A 366 -6.43 16.23 -22.31
N PHE A 367 -5.16 16.21 -22.71
CA PHE A 367 -4.41 14.98 -22.97
C PHE A 367 -3.57 14.52 -21.76
N GLU A 368 -3.49 15.31 -20.69
CA GLU A 368 -2.77 14.90 -19.48
C GLU A 368 -3.42 13.67 -18.84
N GLY A 369 -2.65 12.60 -18.70
CA GLY A 369 -3.14 11.29 -18.23
C GLY A 369 -3.93 10.49 -19.27
N MET A 370 -4.15 11.03 -20.47
CA MET A 370 -4.83 10.39 -21.60
C MET A 370 -3.97 10.43 -22.89
N GLY A 371 -2.65 10.34 -22.75
CA GLY A 371 -1.69 10.36 -23.86
C GLY A 371 -0.45 11.22 -23.58
N VAL A 372 -0.56 12.23 -22.72
CA VAL A 372 0.57 13.01 -22.20
C VAL A 372 0.86 12.59 -20.77
N TYR A 373 2.07 12.06 -20.55
CA TYR A 373 2.53 11.56 -19.25
C TYR A 373 3.85 12.24 -18.87
N TYR A 374 4.06 12.44 -17.56
CA TYR A 374 5.29 13.05 -17.00
C TYR A 374 6.12 12.04 -16.19
N ALA A 375 5.80 10.76 -16.30
CA ALA A 375 6.54 9.64 -15.74
C ALA A 375 6.48 8.47 -16.73
N ALA A 376 7.47 7.59 -16.67
CA ALA A 376 7.53 6.36 -17.45
C ALA A 376 7.64 5.17 -16.48
N THR A 377 6.51 4.84 -15.83
CA THR A 377 6.43 3.74 -14.88
C THR A 377 5.92 2.46 -15.56
N ALA A 378 5.83 1.36 -14.80
CA ALA A 378 5.22 0.12 -15.28
C ALA A 378 3.76 0.32 -15.76
N LEU A 379 3.03 1.31 -15.23
CA LEU A 379 1.69 1.64 -15.68
C LEU A 379 1.72 2.21 -17.10
N GLU A 380 2.52 3.25 -17.34
CA GLU A 380 2.67 3.83 -18.69
C GLU A 380 3.23 2.81 -19.68
N GLY A 381 4.18 1.96 -19.26
CA GLY A 381 4.69 0.87 -20.10
C GLY A 381 3.61 -0.13 -20.55
N LYS A 382 2.60 -0.40 -19.70
CA LYS A 382 1.44 -1.23 -20.09
C LYS A 382 0.51 -0.47 -21.05
N ILE A 383 0.22 0.80 -20.76
CA ILE A 383 -0.68 1.63 -21.58
C ILE A 383 -0.11 1.85 -22.98
N CYS A 384 1.19 2.10 -23.09
CA CYS A 384 1.88 2.39 -24.34
C CYS A 384 2.28 1.15 -25.14
N ARG A 385 1.97 -0.07 -24.67
CA ARG A 385 2.39 -1.31 -25.33
C ARG A 385 1.86 -1.38 -26.75
N GLY A 386 2.77 -1.51 -27.73
CA GLY A 386 2.43 -1.58 -29.15
C GLY A 386 2.02 -0.25 -29.79
N ALA A 387 2.17 0.87 -29.07
CA ALA A 387 1.92 2.21 -29.57
C ALA A 387 3.22 2.94 -29.94
N THR A 388 3.11 3.97 -30.77
CA THR A 388 4.21 4.91 -31.02
C THR A 388 4.31 5.90 -29.87
N VAL A 389 5.46 5.96 -29.21
CA VAL A 389 5.70 6.85 -28.05
C VAL A 389 6.74 7.91 -28.40
N ILE A 390 6.49 9.14 -27.95
CA ILE A 390 7.42 10.28 -28.08
C ILE A 390 7.87 10.68 -26.68
N VAL A 391 9.19 10.70 -26.45
CA VAL A 391 9.78 11.19 -25.21
C VAL A 391 10.31 12.61 -25.43
N VAL A 392 9.82 13.57 -24.65
CA VAL A 392 10.21 14.98 -24.76
C VAL A 392 11.22 15.33 -23.67
N GLY A 393 12.45 15.62 -24.07
CA GLY A 393 13.52 16.07 -23.18
C GLY A 393 14.90 15.56 -23.62
N SER A 394 15.96 16.19 -23.11
CA SER A 394 17.35 15.85 -23.41
C SER A 394 18.19 15.47 -22.18
N GLY A 395 17.55 15.32 -21.02
CA GLY A 395 18.22 14.91 -19.78
C GLY A 395 18.24 13.38 -19.57
N ASN A 396 18.95 12.93 -18.54
CA ASN A 396 19.09 11.50 -18.21
C ASN A 396 17.74 10.79 -18.07
N SER A 397 16.76 11.43 -17.43
CA SER A 397 15.41 10.86 -17.25
C SER A 397 14.70 10.58 -18.58
N ALA A 398 14.94 11.40 -19.62
CA ALA A 398 14.39 11.15 -20.96
C ALA A 398 15.07 9.93 -21.60
N GLY A 399 16.39 9.79 -21.45
CA GLY A 399 17.13 8.62 -21.93
C GLY A 399 16.67 7.32 -21.26
N GLN A 400 16.52 7.32 -19.93
CA GLN A 400 16.02 6.16 -19.19
C GLN A 400 14.57 5.80 -19.58
N ALA A 401 13.70 6.80 -19.76
CA ALA A 401 12.34 6.57 -20.23
C ALA A 401 12.30 5.96 -21.63
N ALA A 402 13.13 6.47 -22.56
CA ALA A 402 13.23 5.93 -23.92
C ALA A 402 13.68 4.45 -23.92
N MET A 403 14.68 4.11 -23.09
CA MET A 403 15.15 2.73 -22.92
C MET A 403 14.12 1.81 -22.27
N PHE A 404 13.32 2.34 -21.35
CA PHE A 404 12.29 1.58 -20.64
C PHE A 404 11.05 1.30 -21.52
N LEU A 405 10.71 2.22 -22.43
CA LEU A 405 9.53 2.15 -23.29
C LEU A 405 9.79 1.55 -24.68
N SER A 406 11.06 1.33 -25.05
CA SER A 406 11.47 0.59 -26.26
C SER A 406 11.33 -0.91 -26.08
#